data_AF-A0A533V5W9-F1
#
_entry.id   AF-A0A533V5W9-F1
#
_cell.length_a   1.000
_cell.length_b   1.000
_cell.length_c   1.000
_cell.angle_alpha   90.00
_cell.angle_beta   90.00
_cell.angle_gamma   90.00
#
_symmetry.space_group_name_H-M   'P 1'
#
loop_
_entity.id
_entity.type
_entity.pdbx_description
1 polymer ?
#
loop_
_entity_poly.entity_id
_entity_poly.type
_entity_poly.pdbx_seq_one_letter_code
_entity_poly.pdbx_strand_id
1 'polypeptide(L)' 'MTTDNSIVSIVDDDKDITKLFQGALRTARRIRILTFTDPILALEHFLVNDHSYAVVICDSKMPALSA' A
#
# COMPACT_ATOMS: atom_id res chain seq x y z
N MET A 1 21.26 6.31 -12.91
CA MET A 1 20.66 7.11 -11.81
C MET A 1 19.29 6.53 -11.54
N THR A 2 19.15 5.65 -10.55
CA THR A 2 17.84 5.05 -10.23
C THR A 2 17.00 6.08 -9.50
N THR A 3 15.97 6.58 -10.17
CA THR A 3 14.82 7.19 -9.51
C THR A 3 14.05 6.08 -8.81
N ASP A 4 14.57 5.58 -7.69
CA ASP A 4 13.85 4.60 -6.89
C ASP A 4 12.63 5.30 -6.28
N ASN A 5 11.48 5.09 -6.91
CA ASN A 5 10.20 5.51 -6.38
C ASN A 5 9.83 4.52 -5.29
N SER A 6 10.08 4.88 -4.04
CA SER A 6 9.70 4.06 -2.89
C SER A 6 8.20 3.79 -2.90
N ILE A 7 7.82 2.55 -2.57
CA ILE A 7 6.42 2.11 -2.58
C ILE A 7 5.77 2.53 -1.27
N VAL A 8 4.59 3.14 -1.39
CA VAL A 8 3.65 3.33 -0.29
C VAL A 8 2.41 2.51 -0.61
N SER A 9 2.11 1.52 0.22
CA SER A 9 0.95 0.67 0.03
C SER A 9 -0.18 1.04 0.99
N ILE A 10 -1.40 1.07 0.47
CA ILE A 10 -2.64 1.27 1.22
C ILE A 10 -3.44 -0.02 1.11
N VAL A 11 -3.75 -0.64 2.24
CA VAL A 11 -4.41 -1.94 2.33
C VAL A 11 -5.68 -1.77 3.16
N ASP A 12 -6.84 -1.79 2.51
CA ASP A 12 -8.13 -1.51 3.14
C ASP A 12 -9.23 -2.17 2.28
N ASP A 13 -10.21 -2.84 2.89
CA ASP A 13 -11.28 -3.53 2.17
C ASP A 13 -12.30 -2.54 1.57
N ASP A 14 -12.33 -1.30 2.06
CA ASP A 14 -13.11 -0.21 1.48
C ASP A 14 -12.34 0.53 0.37
N LYS A 15 -12.84 0.39 -0.85
CA LYS A 15 -12.29 1.06 -2.05
C LYS A 15 -12.32 2.59 -1.96
N ASP A 16 -13.27 3.18 -1.27
CA ASP A 16 -13.35 4.64 -1.17
C ASP A 16 -12.31 5.16 -0.17
N ILE A 17 -11.99 4.40 0.88
CA ILE A 17 -10.87 4.70 1.78
C ILE A 17 -9.54 4.61 1.02
N THR A 18 -9.30 3.54 0.27
CA THR A 18 -8.05 3.41 -0.52
C THR A 18 -7.88 4.58 -1.52
N LYS A 19 -8.95 5.01 -2.20
CA LYS A 19 -8.92 6.17 -3.09
C LYS A 19 -8.68 7.48 -2.36
N LEU A 20 -9.27 7.67 -1.18
CA LEU A 20 -9.07 8.87 -0.37
C LEU A 20 -7.59 9.05 -0.02
N PHE A 21 -6.96 8.00 0.50
CA PHE A 21 -5.53 8.02 0.82
C PHE A 21 -4.66 8.17 -0.44
N GLN A 22 -4.99 7.49 -1.53
CA GLN A 22 -4.28 7.63 -2.79
C GLN A 22 -4.33 9.07 -3.31
N GLY A 23 -5.48 9.74 -3.21
CA GLY A 23 -5.65 11.14 -3.56
C GLY A 23 -4.85 12.07 -2.66
N ALA A 24 -4.91 11.85 -1.34
CA ALA A 24 -4.18 12.65 -0.35
C ALA A 24 -2.65 12.56 -0.53
N LEU A 25 -2.14 11.37 -0.85
CA LEU A 25 -0.70 11.11 -1.03
C LEU A 25 -0.19 11.44 -2.44
N ARG A 26 -1.08 11.72 -3.40
CA ARG A 26 -0.71 11.97 -4.81
C ARG A 26 0.24 13.16 -5.00
N THR A 27 0.27 14.09 -4.06
CA THR A 27 1.14 15.28 -4.09
C THR A 27 2.57 14.99 -3.65
N ALA A 28 2.81 13.86 -2.97
CA ALA A 28 4.14 13.45 -2.57
C ALA A 28 4.96 13.04 -3.80
N ARG A 29 6.14 13.64 -3.95
CA ARG A 29 7.05 13.33 -5.05
C ARG A 29 7.85 12.06 -4.73
N ARG A 30 8.22 11.32 -5.78
CA ARG A 30 9.11 10.15 -5.72
C ARG A 30 8.57 8.97 -4.91
N ILE A 31 7.26 8.85 -4.78
CA ILE A 31 6.61 7.65 -4.25
C ILE A 31 5.76 6.98 -5.33
N ARG A 32 5.62 5.66 -5.25
CA ARG A 32 4.63 4.89 -6.02
C ARG A 32 3.55 4.42 -5.04
N ILE A 33 2.31 4.83 -5.27
CA ILE A 33 1.19 4.43 -4.42
C ILE A 33 0.57 3.16 -4.99
N LEU A 34 0.46 2.11 -4.19
CA LEU A 34 -0.27 0.89 -4.51
C LEU A 34 -1.45 0.74 -3.55
N THR A 35 -2.60 0.35 -4.07
CA THR A 35 -3.81 0.08 -3.27
C THR A 35 -4.18 -1.38 -3.37
N PHE A 36 -4.57 -1.99 -2.25
CA PHE A 36 -5.02 -3.38 -2.17
C PHE A 36 -6.29 -3.45 -1.32
N THR A 37 -7.28 -4.19 -1.81
CA THR A 37 -8.50 -4.54 -1.04
C THR A 37 -8.49 -5.97 -0.54
N ASP A 38 -7.42 -6.71 -0.86
CA ASP A 38 -7.19 -8.08 -0.43
C ASP A 38 -5.86 -8.09 0.35
N PRO A 39 -5.87 -8.45 1.65
CA PRO A 39 -4.68 -8.42 2.47
C PRO A 39 -3.68 -9.52 2.11
N ILE A 40 -4.13 -10.63 1.53
CA ILE A 40 -3.26 -11.72 1.08
C ILE A 40 -2.48 -11.28 -0.15
N LEU A 41 -3.15 -10.66 -1.12
CA LEU A 41 -2.49 -10.11 -2.30
C LEU A 41 -1.49 -9.00 -1.94
N ALA A 42 -1.84 -8.15 -0.95
CA ALA A 42 -0.94 -7.13 -0.44
C ALA A 42 0.33 -7.74 0.18
N LEU A 43 0.18 -8.81 0.97
CA LEU A 43 1.29 -9.53 1.59
C LEU A 43 2.17 -10.22 0.54
N GLU A 44 1.59 -10.91 -0.44
CA GLU A 44 2.34 -11.54 -1.53
C GLU A 44 3.18 -10.52 -2.29
N HIS A 45 2.59 -9.36 -2.62
CA HIS A 45 3.33 -8.30 -3.29
C HIS A 45 4.43 -7.72 -2.40
N PHE A 46 4.19 -7.55 -1.11
CA PHE A 46 5.19 -7.09 -0.15
C PHE A 46 6.38 -8.06 -0.06
N LEU A 47 6.14 -9.37 0.07
CA LEU A 47 7.20 -10.38 0.21
C LEU A 47 8.13 -10.45 -1.00
N VAL A 48 7.64 -10.11 -2.20
CA VAL A 48 8.43 -10.08 -3.44
C VAL A 48 9.22 -8.77 -3.60
N ASN A 49 8.76 -7.68 -2.98
CA ASN A 49 9.25 -6.32 -3.25
C ASN A 49 9.66 -5.57 -1.98
N ASP A 50 9.89 -6.25 -0.86
CA ASP A 50 10.07 -5.70 0.48
C ASP A 50 11.10 -4.55 0.50
N HIS A 51 12.22 -4.72 -0.20
CA HIS A 51 13.28 -3.71 -0.32
C HIS A 51 12.86 -2.40 -1.00
N SER A 52 11.76 -2.40 -1.76
CA SER A 52 11.22 -1.22 -2.44
C SER A 52 10.16 -0.48 -1.61
N TYR A 53 9.64 -1.09 -0.54
CA TYR A 53 8.60 -0.51 0.30
C TYR A 53 9.19 0.47 1.32
N ALA A 54 8.62 1.67 1.39
CA ALA A 54 8.89 2.61 2.47
C ALA A 54 7.85 2.53 3.58
N VAL A 55 6.57 2.37 3.23
CA VAL A 55 5.44 2.40 4.17
C VAL A 55 4.31 1.47 3.70
N VAL A 56 3.67 0.79 4.65
CA VAL A 56 2.38 0.11 4.48
C VAL A 56 1.38 0.74 5.45
N ILE A 57 0.27 1.24 4.93
CA ILE A 57 -0.87 1.76 5.69
C ILE A 57 -1.96 0.70 5.55
N CYS A 58 -2.33 0.05 6.65
CA CYS A 58 -3.26 -1.07 6.63
C CYS A 58 -4.40 -0.87 7.64
N ASP A 59 -5.63 -1.18 7.22
CA ASP A 59 -6.73 -1.29 8.15
C ASP A 59 -6.59 -2.54 9.02
N SER A 60 -6.52 -2.31 10.33
CA SER A 60 -6.41 -3.33 11.36
C SER A 60 -7.61 -4.28 11.44
N LYS A 61 -8.77 -3.88 10.90
CA LYS A 61 -10.01 -4.68 10.98
C LYS A 61 -10.21 -5.60 9.79
N MET A 62 -9.32 -5.58 8.79
CA MET A 62 -9.46 -6.46 7.63
C MET A 62 -9.48 -7.94 8.08
N PRO A 63 -10.48 -8.71 7.64
CA PRO A 63 -10.49 -10.16 7.80
C PRO A 63 -9.20 -10.74 7.21
N ALA A 64 -8.59 -11.72 7.89
CA ALA A 64 -7.29 -12.33 7.55
C ALA A 64 -6.02 -11.53 7.89
N LEU A 65 -6.10 -10.30 8.42
CA LEU A 65 -4.94 -9.62 9.01
C LEU A 65 -4.72 -9.99 10.48
N SER A 66 -5.79 -10.42 11.17
CA SER A 66 -5.72 -10.98 12.52
C SER A 66 -5.56 -12.50 12.45
N ALA A 67 -4.57 -13.00 13.19
CA ALA A 67 -4.36 -14.42 13.45
C ALA A 67 -5.32 -14.95 14.51
#